data_AF-A0A2E6YQA0-F1
#
_entry.id   AF-A0A2E6YQA0-F1
#
_cell.length_a   1.000
_cell.length_b   1.000
_cell.length_c   1.000
_cell.angle_alpha   90.00
_cell.angle_beta   90.00
_cell.angle_gamma   90.00
#
_symmetry.space_group_name_H-M   'P 1'
#
loop_
_entity.id
_entity.type
_entity.pdbx_description
1 polymer ?
#
loop_
_entity_poly.entity_id
_entity_poly.type
_entity_poly.pdbx_seq_one_letter_code
_entity_poly.pdbx_strand_id
1 'polypeptide(L)'
;MRSASPASWVIPLLGACIMGSALGVIATTHHVREGYARLQVLELERWRLQEQYTRLLLEINTWAAPHRISQIAADDLSMQAPDLSLSQVVAE
;
A
#
# COMPACT_ATOMS: atom_id res chain seq x y z
N MET A 1 13.39 34.07 59.08
CA MET A 1 13.49 33.36 57.79
C MET A 1 12.11 32.85 57.41
N ARG A 2 11.50 33.43 56.37
CA ARG A 2 10.21 32.95 55.82
C ARG A 2 10.44 31.56 55.24
N SER A 3 9.85 30.53 55.83
CA SER A 3 9.77 29.21 55.21
C SER A 3 9.00 29.35 53.90
N ALA A 4 9.63 28.98 52.78
CA ALA A 4 8.91 28.84 51.53
C ALA A 4 7.86 27.74 51.75
N SER A 5 6.59 28.11 51.72
CA SER A 5 5.50 27.15 51.79
C SER A 5 5.58 26.22 50.56
N PRO A 6 5.17 24.94 50.68
CA PRO A 6 5.21 23.99 49.56
C PRO A 6 4.42 24.49 48.33
N ALA A 7 3.46 25.40 48.54
CA ALA A 7 2.69 26.06 47.49
C ALA A 7 3.53 26.96 46.55
N SER A 8 4.68 27.47 47.00
CA SER A 8 5.54 28.36 46.21
C SER A 8 6.09 27.70 44.94
N TRP A 9 6.25 26.38 44.93
CA TRP A 9 6.82 25.64 43.80
C TRP A 9 5.78 25.15 42.79
N VAL A 10 4.50 25.18 43.15
CA VAL A 10 3.42 24.65 42.30
C VAL A 10 3.25 25.47 41.03
N ILE A 11 3.32 26.81 41.13
CA ILE A 11 3.14 27.72 40.00
C ILE A 11 4.24 27.54 38.93
N PRO A 12 5.55 27.60 39.26
CA PRO A 12 6.59 27.38 38.26
C PRO A 12 6.56 25.95 37.70
N LEU A 13 6.21 24.95 38.52
CA LEU A 13 6.05 23.57 38.05
C LEU A 13 4.92 23.47 37.00
N LEU A 14 3.76 24.07 37.26
CA LEU A 14 2.65 24.10 36.31
C LEU A 14 3.04 24.81 35.02
N GLY A 15 3.75 25.93 35.13
CA GLY A 15 4.26 26.68 33.98
C GLY A 15 5.22 25.84 33.13
N ALA A 16 6.13 25.10 33.77
CA ALA A 16 7.03 24.19 33.08
C ALA A 16 6.27 23.04 32.39
N CYS A 17 5.25 22.46 33.05
CA CYS A 17 4.40 21.43 32.45
C CYS A 17 3.64 21.94 31.22
N ILE A 18 3.07 23.14 31.28
CA ILE A 18 2.36 23.75 30.16
C ILE A 18 3.32 24.03 29.00
N MET A 19 4.51 24.57 29.30
CA MET A 19 5.54 24.83 28.29
C MET A 19 5.99 23.52 27.61
N GLY A 20 6.22 22.47 28.41
CA GLY A 20 6.56 21.15 27.91
C GLY A 20 5.46 20.56 27.03
N SER A 21 4.19 20.71 27.44
CA SER A 21 3.04 20.27 26.64
C SER A 21 2.95 21.02 25.30
N ALA A 22 3.10 22.34 25.32
CA ALA A 22 3.07 23.16 24.10
C ALA A 22 4.16 22.75 23.11
N LEU A 23 5.41 22.58 23.59
CA LEU A 23 6.52 22.10 22.77
C LEU A 23 6.28 20.67 22.26
N GLY A 24 5.73 19.78 23.09
CA GLY A 24 5.37 18.43 22.70
C GLY A 24 4.34 18.38 21.58
N VAL A 25 3.31 19.22 21.63
CA VAL A 25 2.30 19.32 20.56
C VAL A 25 2.92 19.82 19.25
N ILE A 26 3.79 20.82 19.32
CA ILE A 26 4.48 21.36 18.14
C ILE A 26 5.37 20.28 17.50
N ALA A 27 6.19 19.60 18.30
CA ALA A 27 7.07 18.53 17.84
C ALA A 27 6.27 17.38 17.21
N THR A 28 5.19 16.94 17.86
CA THR A 28 4.31 15.90 17.34
C THR A 28 3.71 16.30 16.01
N THR A 29 3.21 17.54 15.89
CA THR A 29 2.62 18.06 14.64
C THR A 29 3.65 18.08 13.52
N HIS A 30 4.90 18.47 13.81
CA HIS A 30 5.97 18.48 12.82
C HIS A 30 6.29 17.06 12.32
N HIS A 31 6.50 16.10 13.23
CA HIS A 31 6.76 14.70 12.88
C HIS A 31 5.59 14.07 12.11
N VAL A 32 4.35 14.37 12.49
CA VAL A 32 3.17 13.91 11.77
C VAL A 32 3.18 14.43 10.34
N ARG A 33 3.45 15.73 10.12
CA ARG A 33 3.52 16.31 8.77
C ARG A 33 4.59 15.64 7.90
N GLU A 34 5.78 15.42 8.44
CA GLU A 34 6.86 14.72 7.72
C GLU A 34 6.49 13.28 7.39
N GLY A 35 5.92 12.55 8.36
CA GLY A 35 5.45 11.18 8.17
C GLY A 35 4.38 11.08 7.07
N TYR A 36 3.40 11.98 7.08
CA TYR A 36 2.37 12.04 6.05
C TYR A 36 2.94 12.40 4.68
N ALA A 37 3.88 13.34 4.60
CA ALA A 37 4.52 13.69 3.33
C ALA A 37 5.25 12.48 2.72
N ARG A 38 5.97 11.70 3.54
CA ARG A 38 6.60 10.46 3.08
C ARG A 38 5.57 9.42 2.66
N LEU A 39 4.49 9.25 3.42
CA LEU A 39 3.41 8.33 3.08
C LEU A 39 2.80 8.66 1.71
N GLN A 40 2.49 9.93 1.46
CA GLN A 40 1.93 10.39 0.19
C GLN A 40 2.83 10.06 -1.01
N VAL A 41 4.15 10.19 -0.86
CA VAL A 41 5.10 9.82 -1.92
C VAL A 41 5.05 8.31 -2.21
N LEU A 42 5.03 7.47 -1.17
CA LEU A 42 4.94 6.02 -1.36
C LEU A 42 3.59 5.60 -1.96
N GLU A 43 2.49 6.24 -1.56
CA GLU A 43 1.17 5.98 -2.13
C GLU A 43 1.12 6.35 -3.61
N LEU A 44 1.69 7.49 -4.00
CA LEU A 44 1.76 7.91 -5.40
C LEU A 44 2.55 6.89 -6.24
N GLU A 45 3.68 6.40 -5.73
CA GLU A 45 4.48 5.40 -6.43
C GLU A 45 3.71 4.07 -6.56
N ARG A 46 3.03 3.64 -5.49
CA ARG A 46 2.16 2.46 -5.53
C ARG A 46 1.07 2.60 -6.61
N TRP A 47 0.42 3.75 -6.70
CA TRP A 47 -0.63 4.00 -7.69
C TRP A 47 -0.07 3.95 -9.11
N ARG A 48 1.10 4.56 -9.34
CA ARG A 48 1.80 4.51 -10.62
C ARG A 48 2.10 3.07 -11.04
N LEU A 49 2.64 2.26 -10.14
CA LEU A 49 2.92 0.84 -10.42
C LEU A 49 1.62 0.06 -10.71
N GLN A 50 0.55 0.34 -9.97
CA GLN A 50 -0.74 -0.30 -10.18
C GLN A 50 -1.33 0.04 -11.56
N GLU A 51 -1.20 1.30 -12.01
CA GLU A 51 -1.61 1.70 -13.35
C GLU A 51 -0.83 0.94 -14.43
N GLN A 52 0.50 0.88 -14.28
CA GLN A 52 1.37 0.15 -15.22
C GLN A 52 1.03 -1.34 -15.26
N TYR A 53 0.81 -1.96 -14.10
CA TYR A 53 0.42 -3.37 -14.00
C TYR A 53 -0.94 -3.62 -14.66
N THR A 54 -1.92 -2.75 -14.42
CA THR A 54 -3.25 -2.85 -15.04
C THR A 54 -3.15 -2.70 -16.57
N ARG A 55 -2.34 -1.76 -17.06
CA ARG A 55 -2.08 -1.58 -18.49
C ARG A 55 -1.44 -2.83 -19.09
N LEU A 56 -0.41 -3.38 -18.45
CA LEU A 56 0.25 -4.61 -18.88
C LEU A 56 -0.73 -5.79 -18.92
N LEU A 57 -1.60 -5.92 -17.93
CA LEU A 57 -2.67 -6.93 -17.92
C LEU A 57 -3.62 -6.76 -19.09
N LEU A 58 -4.01 -5.53 -19.44
CA LEU A 58 -4.86 -5.27 -20.60
C LEU A 58 -4.12 -5.60 -21.91
N GLU A 59 -2.83 -5.28 -22.01
CA GLU A 59 -1.99 -5.71 -23.14
C GLU A 59 -1.95 -7.24 -23.21
N ILE A 60 -1.65 -7.94 -22.12
CA ILE A 60 -1.62 -9.42 -22.11
C ILE A 60 -2.99 -10.01 -22.43
N ASN A 61 -4.09 -9.47 -21.89
CA ASN A 61 -5.43 -9.98 -22.18
C ASN A 61 -5.91 -9.67 -23.60
N THR A 62 -5.40 -8.61 -24.24
CA THR A 62 -5.70 -8.31 -25.65
C THR A 62 -4.87 -9.18 -26.60
N TRP A 63 -3.65 -9.57 -26.21
CA TRP A 63 -2.78 -10.46 -26.97
C TRP A 63 -3.08 -11.94 -26.72
N ALA A 64 -3.56 -12.27 -25.53
CA ALA A 64 -4.26 -13.51 -25.23
C ALA A 64 -5.61 -13.43 -25.94
N ALA A 65 -5.60 -13.69 -27.23
CA ALA A 65 -6.75 -14.18 -27.93
C ALA A 65 -6.67 -15.72 -27.89
N PRO A 66 -6.95 -16.39 -26.74
CA PRO A 66 -7.01 -17.84 -26.71
C PRO A 66 -8.03 -18.32 -27.75
N HIS A 67 -9.08 -17.54 -28.02
CA HIS A 67 -10.02 -17.81 -29.11
C HIS A 67 -9.37 -17.78 -30.50
N ARG A 68 -8.45 -16.85 -30.77
CA ARG A 68 -7.81 -16.76 -32.09
C ARG A 68 -6.77 -17.87 -32.29
N ILE A 69 -6.04 -18.23 -31.24
CA ILE A 69 -5.11 -19.37 -31.27
C ILE A 69 -5.89 -20.68 -31.41
N SER A 70 -7.01 -20.85 -30.69
CA SER A 70 -7.86 -22.04 -30.81
C SER A 70 -8.63 -22.10 -32.13
N GLN A 71 -9.08 -20.97 -32.68
CA GLN A 71 -9.63 -20.89 -34.04
C GLN A 71 -8.58 -21.30 -35.08
N ILE A 72 -7.37 -20.73 -35.05
CA ILE A 72 -6.30 -21.12 -35.98
C ILE A 72 -5.94 -22.61 -35.80
N ALA A 73 -5.89 -23.11 -34.57
CA ALA A 73 -5.62 -24.53 -34.32
C ALA A 73 -6.74 -25.45 -34.83
N ALA A 74 -8.01 -25.04 -34.72
CA ALA A 74 -9.14 -25.80 -35.24
C ALA A 74 -9.28 -25.70 -36.76
N ASP A 75 -9.14 -24.48 -37.31
CA ASP A 75 -9.41 -24.17 -38.71
C ASP A 75 -8.22 -24.51 -39.63
N ASP A 76 -6.98 -24.14 -39.24
CA ASP A 76 -5.79 -24.36 -40.08
C ASP A 76 -5.07 -25.68 -39.74
N LEU A 77 -5.14 -26.14 -38.49
CA LEU A 77 -4.45 -27.36 -38.02
C LEU A 77 -5.40 -28.53 -37.74
N SER A 78 -6.73 -28.37 -37.89
CA SER A 78 -7.74 -29.41 -37.63
C SER A 78 -7.63 -30.06 -36.23
N MET A 79 -7.11 -29.32 -35.25
CA MET A 79 -6.97 -29.80 -33.87
C MET A 79 -8.33 -29.75 -33.16
N GLN A 80 -8.72 -30.85 -32.52
CA GLN A 80 -9.88 -30.91 -31.64
C GLN A 80 -9.43 -30.91 -30.18
N ALA A 81 -10.18 -30.20 -29.32
CA ALA A 81 -9.96 -30.24 -27.89
C ALA A 81 -10.16 -31.68 -27.39
N PRO A 82 -9.20 -32.25 -26.63
CA PRO A 82 -9.30 -33.61 -26.15
C PRO A 82 -10.47 -33.77 -25.18
N ASP A 83 -11.16 -34.91 -25.27
CA ASP A 83 -12.24 -35.25 -24.35
C ASP A 83 -11.69 -35.42 -22.93
N LEU A 84 -12.26 -34.68 -21.98
CA LEU A 84 -11.87 -34.69 -20.56
C LEU A 84 -12.05 -36.08 -19.93
N SER A 85 -12.85 -36.95 -20.56
CA SER A 85 -13.01 -38.36 -20.16
C SER A 85 -11.75 -39.22 -20.38
N LEU A 86 -10.80 -38.78 -21.21
CA LEU A 86 -9.56 -39.51 -21.55
C LEU A 86 -8.30 -39.02 -20.81
N SER A 87 -8.43 -37.98 -19.98
CA SER A 87 -7.30 -37.42 -19.23
C SER A 87 -7.04 -38.24 -17.95
N GLN A 88 -6.20 -39.27 -18.04
CA GLN A 88 -5.62 -39.89 -16.85
C GLN A 88 -4.41 -39.08 -16.39
N VAL A 89 -4.53 -38.47 -15.20
CA VAL A 89 -3.40 -37.85 -14.52
C VAL A 89 -2.54 -38.96 -13.96
N VAL A 90 -1.32 -39.10 -14.50
CA VAL A 90 -0.30 -39.99 -13.93
C VAL A 90 0.08 -39.39 -12.58
N ALA A 91 -0.43 -39.99 -11.51
CA ALA A 91 0.06 -39.73 -10.16
C ALA A 91 1.46 -40.33 -10.06
N GLU A 92 2.43 -39.48 -9.76
CA GLU A 92 3.77 -39.90 -9.33
C GLU A 92 3.71 -40.50 -7.92
#